data_AF-A0A1V0UZU5-F1
#
_entry.id   AF-A0A1V0UZU5-F1
#
_cell.length_a   1.000
_cell.length_b   1.000
_cell.length_c   1.000
_cell.angle_alpha   90.00
_cell.angle_beta   90.00
_cell.angle_gamma   90.00
#
_symmetry.space_group_name_H-M   'P 1'
#
loop_
_entity.id
_entity.type
_entity.pdbx_description
1 polymer ?
#
loop_
_entity_poly.entity_id
_entity_poly.type
_entity_poly.pdbx_seq_one_letter_code
_entity_poly.pdbx_strand_id
1 'polypeptide(L)'
;MKSDLIKELHDVVFKNTIWPNDLLENLTDPDYLSVNFNTYLDGLCAEVKFVDEGKTIRTNYFFDKKQHIQKVEMIEGERTFVLYDRIEEIAKTFNKAKNVFLC
;
A
#
# COMPACT_ATOMS: atom_id res chain seq x y z
N MET A 1 -13.48 20.50 12.42
CA MET A 1 -12.04 20.80 12.25
C MET A 1 -11.13 19.96 13.14
N LYS A 2 -11.13 20.08 14.49
CA LYS A 2 -10.26 19.23 15.35
C LYS A 2 -10.59 17.73 15.33
N SER A 3 -11.88 17.37 15.24
CA SER A 3 -12.32 15.97 15.16
C SER A 3 -11.97 15.31 13.83
N ASP A 4 -11.94 16.09 12.74
CA ASP A 4 -11.78 15.56 11.38
C ASP A 4 -10.33 15.12 11.13
N LEU A 5 -9.35 15.86 11.68
CA LEU A 5 -7.94 15.49 11.63
C LEU A 5 -7.60 14.26 12.49
N ILE A 6 -8.23 14.13 13.68
CA ILE A 6 -8.07 12.93 14.51
C ILE A 6 -8.68 11.72 13.79
N LYS A 7 -9.81 11.91 13.10
CA LYS A 7 -10.46 10.88 12.29
C LYS A 7 -9.64 10.50 11.06
N GLU A 8 -9.03 11.46 10.36
CA GLU A 8 -8.11 11.19 9.25
C GLU A 8 -6.86 10.44 9.71
N LEU A 9 -6.24 10.85 10.83
CA LEU A 9 -5.10 10.13 11.41
C LEU A 9 -5.52 8.71 11.83
N HIS A 10 -6.70 8.57 12.43
CA HIS A 10 -7.26 7.27 12.78
C HIS A 10 -7.50 6.42 11.52
N ASP A 11 -8.06 6.99 10.45
CA ASP A 11 -8.31 6.26 9.22
C ASP A 11 -7.01 5.85 8.52
N VAL A 12 -5.98 6.69 8.47
CA VAL A 12 -4.67 6.28 7.94
C VAL A 12 -4.01 5.20 8.81
N VAL A 13 -4.14 5.29 10.14
CA VAL A 13 -3.52 4.35 11.08
C VAL A 13 -4.29 3.03 11.18
N PHE A 14 -5.60 3.02 10.95
CA PHE A 14 -6.46 1.87 11.25
C PHE A 14 -7.30 1.37 10.06
N LYS A 15 -7.47 2.15 8.99
CA LYS A 15 -8.21 1.71 7.81
C LYS A 15 -7.25 1.05 6.82
N ASN A 16 -7.44 -0.24 6.62
CA ASN A 16 -6.72 -0.98 5.61
C ASN A 16 -7.47 -0.82 4.27
N THR A 17 -6.90 -0.07 3.34
CA THR A 17 -7.53 0.22 2.05
C THR A 17 -7.47 -0.98 1.09
N ILE A 18 -6.52 -1.88 1.29
CA ILE A 18 -6.27 -3.04 0.44
C ILE A 18 -5.99 -4.24 1.33
N TRP A 19 -6.75 -5.31 1.16
CA TRP A 19 -6.50 -6.62 1.76
C TRP A 19 -5.83 -7.55 0.76
N PRO A 20 -5.09 -8.58 1.22
CA PRO A 20 -4.47 -9.55 0.32
C PRO A 20 -5.47 -10.21 -0.65
N ASN A 21 -6.68 -10.50 -0.19
CA ASN A 21 -7.71 -11.12 -1.01
C ASN A 21 -8.24 -10.20 -2.11
N ASP A 22 -8.28 -8.89 -1.88
CA ASP A 22 -8.73 -7.91 -2.88
C ASP A 22 -7.83 -7.96 -4.13
N LEU A 23 -6.55 -8.33 -3.97
CA LEU A 23 -5.62 -8.45 -5.09
C LEU A 23 -5.96 -9.61 -6.03
N LEU A 24 -6.65 -10.65 -5.55
CA LEU A 24 -7.07 -11.78 -6.38
C LEU A 24 -8.17 -11.37 -7.36
N GLU A 25 -8.99 -10.38 -7.01
CA GLU A 25 -10.06 -9.89 -7.91
C GLU A 25 -9.48 -9.28 -9.19
N ASN A 26 -8.25 -8.76 -9.13
CA ASN A 26 -7.56 -8.22 -10.30
C ASN A 26 -7.29 -9.28 -11.38
N LEU A 27 -7.23 -10.57 -11.02
CA LEU A 27 -7.05 -11.66 -12.00
C LEU A 27 -8.25 -11.85 -12.94
N THR A 28 -9.36 -11.15 -12.69
CA THR A 28 -10.49 -11.11 -13.62
C THR A 28 -10.20 -10.26 -14.86
N ASP A 29 -9.20 -9.38 -14.79
CA ASP A 29 -8.75 -8.53 -15.88
C ASP A 29 -7.66 -9.27 -16.71
N PRO A 30 -7.81 -9.36 -18.04
CA PRO A 30 -6.85 -10.05 -18.91
C PRO A 30 -5.43 -9.45 -18.90
N ASP A 31 -5.29 -8.19 -18.50
CA ASP A 31 -3.99 -7.52 -18.42
C ASP A 31 -3.24 -7.91 -17.13
N TYR A 32 -3.90 -8.55 -16.16
CA TYR A 32 -3.25 -9.10 -14.97
C TYR A 32 -2.77 -10.52 -15.19
N LEU A 33 -1.46 -10.72 -15.09
CA LEU A 33 -0.78 -11.97 -15.41
C LEU A 33 -0.74 -12.94 -14.23
N SER A 34 -0.51 -12.41 -13.01
CA SER A 34 -0.39 -13.26 -11.82
C SER A 34 -0.49 -12.47 -10.53
N VAL A 35 -0.95 -13.14 -9.48
CA VAL A 35 -0.84 -12.71 -8.08
C VAL A 35 -0.20 -13.85 -7.30
N ASN A 36 1.00 -13.62 -6.75
CA ASN A 36 1.76 -14.61 -6.01
C ASN A 36 1.95 -14.17 -4.57
N PHE A 37 1.69 -15.08 -3.63
CA PHE A 37 1.81 -14.81 -2.20
C PHE A 37 3.03 -15.52 -1.62
N ASN A 38 3.87 -14.76 -0.92
CA ASN A 38 5.04 -15.26 -0.23
C ASN A 38 5.03 -14.79 1.23
N THR A 39 5.56 -15.61 2.13
CA THR A 39 5.84 -15.17 3.49
C THR A 39 6.94 -14.12 3.47
N TYR A 40 6.76 -13.02 4.21
CA TYR A 40 7.76 -11.96 4.33
C TYR A 40 7.82 -11.44 5.76
N LEU A 41 8.96 -11.61 6.42
CA LEU A 41 9.11 -11.38 7.86
C LEU A 41 8.00 -12.12 8.63
N ASP A 42 7.27 -11.41 9.50
CA ASP A 42 6.10 -11.94 10.23
C ASP A 42 4.77 -11.75 9.47
N GLY A 43 4.82 -11.37 8.20
CA GLY A 43 3.67 -11.02 7.39
C GLY A 43 3.68 -11.65 6.01
N LEU A 44 3.10 -10.94 5.04
CA LEU A 44 2.84 -11.43 3.70
C LEU A 44 3.34 -10.44 2.67
N CYS A 45 3.98 -10.94 1.62
CA CYS A 45 4.23 -10.18 0.40
C CYS A 45 3.37 -10.75 -0.73
N ALA A 46 2.56 -9.90 -1.35
CA ALA A 46 1.86 -10.23 -2.58
C ALA A 46 2.56 -9.56 -3.76
N GLU A 47 3.10 -10.37 -4.68
CA GLU A 47 3.63 -9.92 -5.96
C GLU A 47 2.51 -9.98 -7.00
N VAL A 48 2.14 -8.82 -7.55
CA VAL A 48 1.18 -8.70 -8.65
C VAL A 48 1.94 -8.35 -9.92
N LYS A 49 1.65 -9.05 -11.01
CA LYS A 49 2.19 -8.75 -12.34
C LYS A 49 1.05 -8.44 -13.29
N PHE A 50 1.20 -7.37 -14.05
CA PHE A 50 0.24 -6.97 -15.08
C PHE A 50 0.96 -6.33 -16.27
N VAL A 51 0.26 -6.21 -17.39
CA VAL A 51 0.74 -5.56 -18.60
C VAL A 51 0.14 -4.17 -18.67
N ASP A 52 0.98 -3.17 -18.87
CA ASP A 52 0.56 -1.80 -19.14
C ASP A 52 1.37 -1.26 -20.32
N GLU A 53 0.68 -0.72 -21.33
CA GLU A 53 1.27 -0.26 -22.61
C GLU A 53 2.26 -1.26 -23.24
N GLY A 54 1.98 -2.56 -23.12
CA GLY A 54 2.83 -3.65 -23.66
C GLY A 54 4.08 -3.97 -22.81
N LYS A 55 4.23 -3.37 -21.63
CA LYS A 55 5.31 -3.66 -20.67
C LYS A 55 4.77 -4.43 -19.48
N THR A 56 5.52 -5.42 -19.01
CA THR A 56 5.20 -6.09 -17.75
C THR A 56 5.64 -5.22 -16.57
N ILE A 57 4.67 -4.80 -15.78
CA ILE A 57 4.87 -4.12 -14.50
C ILE A 57 4.73 -5.14 -13.38
N ARG A 58 5.59 -5.02 -12.37
CA ARG A 58 5.49 -5.80 -11.14
C ARG A 58 5.23 -4.86 -9.98
N THR A 59 4.25 -5.19 -9.14
CA THR A 59 3.97 -4.45 -7.90
C THR A 59 4.01 -5.40 -6.71
N ASN A 60 4.79 -5.06 -5.69
CA ASN A 60 4.87 -5.79 -4.43
C ASN A 60 4.08 -5.06 -3.35
N TYR A 61 3.17 -5.77 -2.72
CA TYR A 61 2.37 -5.31 -1.58
C TYR A 61 2.85 -6.03 -0.33
N PHE A 62 3.36 -5.29 0.65
CA PHE A 62 3.86 -5.83 1.90
C PHE A 62 2.84 -5.60 3.00
N PHE A 63 2.41 -6.69 3.63
CA PHE A 63 1.42 -6.69 4.70
C PHE A 63 2.03 -7.19 6.01
N ASP A 64 1.55 -6.67 7.13
CA ASP A 64 1.90 -7.19 8.45
C ASP A 64 1.14 -8.50 8.79
N LYS A 65 1.39 -9.05 9.97
CA LYS A 65 0.69 -10.26 10.48
C LYS A 65 -0.82 -10.12 10.62
N LYS A 66 -1.34 -8.89 10.66
CA LYS A 66 -2.77 -8.57 10.71
C LYS A 66 -3.31 -8.27 9.31
N GLN A 67 -2.51 -8.52 8.26
CA GLN A 67 -2.81 -8.25 6.86
C GLN A 67 -2.99 -6.77 6.52
N HIS A 68 -2.50 -5.87 7.37
CA HIS A 68 -2.53 -4.45 7.07
C HIS A 68 -1.39 -4.07 6.14
N ILE A 69 -1.68 -3.29 5.09
CA ILE A 69 -0.68 -2.81 4.15
C ILE A 69 0.34 -1.91 4.86
N GLN A 70 1.62 -2.22 4.67
CA GLN A 70 2.75 -1.48 5.21
C GLN A 70 3.47 -0.72 4.10
N LYS A 71 3.62 -1.34 2.92
CA LYS A 71 4.37 -0.76 1.81
C LYS A 71 3.86 -1.28 0.48
N VAL A 72 3.90 -0.42 -0.54
CA VAL A 72 3.69 -0.81 -1.94
C VAL A 72 4.86 -0.32 -2.78
N GLU A 73 5.46 -1.25 -3.52
CA GLU A 73 6.57 -0.96 -4.43
C GLU A 73 6.19 -1.37 -5.85
N MET A 74 6.44 -0.49 -6.81
CA MET A 74 6.33 -0.78 -8.23
C MET A 74 7.72 -0.95 -8.82
N ILE A 75 7.90 -2.00 -9.62
CA ILE A 75 9.17 -2.38 -10.22
C ILE A 75 8.98 -2.36 -11.73
N GLU A 76 9.70 -1.45 -12.38
CA GLU A 76 9.76 -1.30 -13.83
C GLU A 76 11.21 -1.51 -14.28
N GLY A 77 11.50 -2.69 -14.82
CA GLY A 77 12.87 -3.09 -15.15
C GLY A 77 13.76 -3.14 -13.91
N GLU A 78 14.83 -2.35 -13.89
CA GLU A 78 15.77 -2.26 -12.76
C GLU A 78 15.39 -1.19 -11.73
N ARG A 79 14.34 -0.39 -12.00
CA ARG A 79 13.92 0.69 -11.10
C ARG A 79 12.82 0.21 -10.17
N THR A 80 12.94 0.61 -8.91
CA THR A 80 11.91 0.40 -7.89
C THR A 80 11.39 1.76 -7.43
N PHE A 81 10.07 1.92 -7.45
CA PHE A 81 9.36 3.11 -7.02
C PHE A 81 8.51 2.75 -5.79
N VAL A 82 8.67 3.50 -4.70
CA VAL A 82 7.80 3.33 -3.52
C VAL A 82 6.55 4.15 -3.77
N LEU A 83 5.42 3.48 -3.97
CA LEU A 83 4.13 4.12 -4.20
C LEU A 83 3.41 4.45 -2.89
N TYR A 84 3.66 3.65 -1.86
CA TYR A 84 3.08 3.82 -0.54
C TYR A 84 4.03 3.30 0.53
N ASP A 85 4.18 4.05 1.61
CA ASP A 85 4.84 3.62 2.84
C ASP A 85 4.02 4.14 4.04
N ARG A 86 3.51 3.21 4.85
CA ARG A 86 2.63 3.52 5.98
C ARG A 86 3.32 4.42 7.00
N ILE A 87 4.62 4.25 7.21
CA ILE A 87 5.38 5.05 8.18
C ILE A 87 5.47 6.49 7.67
N GLU A 88 5.74 6.68 6.37
CA GLU A 88 5.77 8.01 5.76
C GLU A 88 4.40 8.70 5.82
N GLU A 89 3.31 7.99 5.54
CA GLU A 89 1.96 8.55 5.59
C GLU A 89 1.55 8.96 7.00
N ILE A 90 1.89 8.15 8.01
CA ILE A 90 1.70 8.50 9.42
C ILE A 90 2.50 9.76 9.77
N ALA A 91 3.78 9.83 9.37
CA ALA A 91 4.64 10.98 9.64
C ALA A 91 4.13 12.27 8.97
N LYS A 92 3.69 12.19 7.69
CA LYS A 92 3.09 13.31 6.96
C LYS A 92 1.83 13.81 7.67
N THR A 93 0.96 12.91 8.11
CA THR A 93 -0.30 13.26 8.77
C THR A 93 -0.04 13.85 10.15
N PHE A 94 0.91 13.31 10.90
CA PHE A 94 1.35 13.84 12.18
C PHE A 94 1.91 15.27 12.06
N ASN A 95 2.77 15.52 11.06
CA ASN A 95 3.33 16.85 10.82
C ASN A 95 2.26 17.88 10.42
N LYS A 96 1.27 17.48 9.60
CA LYS A 96 0.11 18.33 9.29
C LYS A 96 -0.67 18.68 10.56
N ALA A 97 -0.95 17.70 11.41
CA ALA A 97 -1.65 17.94 12.67
C ALA A 97 -0.87 18.92 13.55
N LYS A 98 0.42 18.71 13.75
CA LYS A 98 1.26 19.59 14.58
C LYS A 98 1.22 21.06 14.13
N ASN A 99 1.24 21.32 12.83
CA ASN A 99 1.17 22.68 12.28
C ASN A 99 -0.20 23.36 12.51
N VAL A 100 -1.28 22.59 12.62
CA VAL A 100 -2.63 23.11 12.91
C VAL A 100 -2.80 23.45 14.40
N PHE A 101 -2.03 22.82 15.30
CA PHE A 101 -2.10 23.08 16.74
C PHE A 101 -1.14 24.17 17.24
N LEU A 102 -0.27 24.70 16.37
CA LEU A 102 0.71 25.76 16.68
C LEU A 102 0.37 27.13 16.07
N CYS A 103 -0.83 27.29 15.51
CA CYS A 103 -1.39 28.58 15.08
C CYS A 103 -2.57 28.98 15.96
#